data_AF-A0A0F9C204-F1
#
_entry.id   AF-A0A0F9C204-F1
#
_cell.length_a   1.000
_cell.length_b   1.000
_cell.length_c   1.000
_cell.angle_alpha   90.00
_cell.angle_beta   90.00
_cell.angle_gamma   90.00
#
_symmetry.space_group_name_H-M   'P 1'
#
loop_
_entity.id
_entity.type
_entity.pdbx_description
1 polymer ?
#
loop_
_entity_poly.entity_id
_entity_poly.type
_entity_poly.pdbx_seq_one_letter_code
_entity_poly.pdbx_strand_id
1 'polypeptide(L)'
;MSRHPLVKEQAKPDRDLLEESAGIDEEFVFFVMSQLSIQQRQILSLKYFENMSLTEVVWVLKLGYVRTVWCLMSAVLKVKKLLIINGHKTPTLKSFLISFGQLTEI
;
A
#
# COMPACT_ATOMS: atom_id res chain seq x y z
N MET A 1 25.02 -22.75 -37.91
CA MET A 1 24.73 -23.29 -36.57
C MET A 1 24.85 -22.17 -35.55
N SER A 2 23.71 -21.62 -35.13
CA SER A 2 23.60 -20.49 -34.21
C SER A 2 23.85 -20.91 -32.76
N ARG A 3 24.62 -20.11 -32.02
CA ARG A 3 24.59 -20.09 -30.55
C ARG A 3 24.34 -18.65 -30.13
N HIS A 4 23.07 -18.28 -30.01
CA HIS A 4 22.68 -17.13 -29.21
C HIS A 4 22.76 -17.53 -27.73
N PRO A 5 23.54 -16.86 -26.89
CA PRO A 5 23.40 -17.04 -25.46
C PRO A 5 22.10 -16.37 -25.01
N LEU A 6 21.21 -17.19 -24.44
CA LEU A 6 20.08 -16.74 -23.63
C LEU A 6 20.64 -15.96 -22.44
N VAL A 7 20.73 -14.64 -22.57
CA VAL A 7 20.88 -13.75 -21.44
C VAL A 7 19.59 -13.91 -20.62
N LYS A 8 19.71 -14.61 -19.50
CA LYS A 8 18.71 -14.55 -18.43
C LYS A 8 18.74 -13.13 -17.90
N GLU A 9 17.83 -12.29 -18.39
CA GLU A 9 17.48 -11.04 -17.75
C GLU A 9 16.79 -11.42 -16.43
N GLN A 10 17.60 -11.63 -15.38
CA GLN A 10 17.10 -11.59 -14.02
C GLN A 10 16.52 -10.19 -13.84
N ALA A 11 15.19 -10.09 -13.77
CA ALA A 11 14.51 -8.92 -13.27
C ALA A 11 15.18 -8.56 -11.93
N LYS A 12 16.00 -7.51 -11.95
CA LYS A 12 16.54 -6.90 -10.75
C LYS A 12 15.30 -6.47 -9.96
N PRO A 13 15.12 -6.87 -8.69
CA PRO A 13 14.07 -6.25 -7.87
C PRO A 13 14.31 -4.74 -7.96
N ASP A 14 13.27 -4.00 -8.35
CA ASP A 14 13.33 -2.58 -8.66
C ASP A 14 14.05 -1.86 -7.51
N ARG A 15 15.33 -1.49 -7.74
CA ARG A 15 16.12 -0.74 -6.76
C ARG A 15 15.41 0.53 -6.33
N ASP A 16 14.63 1.09 -7.26
CA ASP A 16 13.81 2.28 -7.06
C ASP A 16 12.68 2.04 -6.04
N LEU A 17 12.09 0.84 -5.97
CA LEU A 17 11.08 0.50 -4.95
C LEU A 17 11.68 0.32 -3.55
N LEU A 18 12.91 -0.23 -3.48
CA LEU A 18 13.64 -0.43 -2.22
C LEU A 18 14.17 0.88 -1.64
N GLU A 19 14.56 1.84 -2.49
CA GLU A 19 14.92 3.20 -2.05
C GLU A 19 13.68 3.99 -1.60
N GLU A 20 12.51 3.77 -2.20
CA GLU A 20 11.26 4.44 -1.82
C GLU A 20 10.66 3.92 -0.50
N SER A 21 10.95 2.69 -0.08
CA SER A 21 10.57 2.15 1.23
C SER A 21 11.59 2.42 2.34
N ALA A 22 12.78 2.92 1.99
CA ALA A 22 13.89 3.15 2.90
C ALA A 22 13.50 4.15 4.01
N GLY A 23 12.97 3.62 5.11
CA GLY A 23 12.62 4.38 6.30
C GLY A 23 11.32 3.99 6.99
N ILE A 24 10.48 3.10 6.42
CA ILE A 24 9.28 2.58 7.09
C ILE A 24 9.52 1.11 7.42
N ASP A 25 9.75 0.81 8.70
CA ASP A 25 9.92 -0.56 9.18
C ASP A 25 8.58 -1.29 9.39
N GLU A 26 8.67 -2.61 9.53
CA GLU A 26 7.51 -3.50 9.71
C GLU A 26 6.68 -3.17 10.96
N GLU A 27 7.34 -2.88 12.08
CA GLU A 27 6.68 -2.53 13.34
C GLU A 27 5.84 -1.26 13.17
N PHE A 28 6.35 -0.28 12.45
CA PHE A 28 5.66 0.96 12.16
C PHE A 28 4.46 0.73 11.23
N VAL A 29 4.59 -0.16 10.23
CA VAL A 29 3.44 -0.55 9.40
C VAL A 29 2.34 -1.19 10.25
N PHE A 30 2.68 -2.13 11.13
CA PHE A 30 1.72 -2.74 12.05
C PHE A 30 1.10 -1.72 12.99
N PHE A 31 1.90 -0.80 13.53
CA PHE A 31 1.41 0.29 14.36
C PHE A 31 0.37 1.11 13.60
N VAL A 32 0.65 1.57 12.39
CA VAL A 32 -0.32 2.35 11.59
C VAL A 32 -1.59 1.55 11.30
N MET A 33 -1.46 0.28 10.90
CA MET A 33 -2.60 -0.59 10.61
C MET A 33 -3.46 -0.86 11.85
N SER A 34 -2.86 -0.91 13.04
CA SER A 34 -3.59 -1.05 14.32
C SER A 34 -4.49 0.15 14.63
N GLN A 35 -4.13 1.36 14.14
CA GLN A 35 -4.90 2.60 14.34
C GLN A 35 -6.09 2.76 13.38
N LEU A 36 -6.21 1.88 12.39
CA LEU A 36 -7.29 1.87 11.42
C LEU A 36 -8.43 0.94 11.87
N SER A 37 -9.67 1.28 11.53
CA SER A 37 -10.78 0.34 11.75
C SER A 37 -10.69 -0.85 10.80
N ILE A 38 -11.39 -1.94 11.11
CA ILE A 38 -11.47 -3.13 10.23
C ILE A 38 -11.92 -2.72 8.82
N GLN A 39 -12.97 -1.89 8.70
CA GLN A 39 -13.46 -1.39 7.42
C GLN A 39 -12.41 -0.57 6.67
N GLN A 40 -11.63 0.26 7.37
CA GLN A 40 -10.56 1.05 6.75
C GLN A 40 -9.44 0.16 6.21
N ARG A 41 -9.03 -0.86 6.97
CA ARG A 41 -8.03 -1.84 6.53
C ARG A 41 -8.50 -2.63 5.31
N GLN A 42 -9.74 -3.09 5.31
CA GLN A 42 -10.34 -3.81 4.17
C GLN A 42 -10.39 -2.93 2.91
N ILE A 43 -10.82 -1.68 3.04
CA ILE A 43 -10.89 -0.75 1.90
C ILE A 43 -9.49 -0.44 1.36
N LEU A 44 -8.50 -0.21 2.22
CA LEU A 44 -7.12 0.01 1.76
C LEU A 44 -6.56 -1.23 1.07
N SER A 45 -6.77 -2.42 1.66
CA SER A 45 -6.39 -3.72 1.09
C SER A 45 -6.96 -3.87 -0.33
N LEU A 46 -8.29 -3.82 -0.49
CA LEU A 46 -8.92 -4.01 -1.80
C LEU A 46 -8.55 -2.90 -2.81
N LYS A 47 -8.48 -1.64 -2.39
CA LYS A 47 -8.23 -0.51 -3.29
C LYS A 47 -6.79 -0.49 -3.81
N TYR A 48 -5.81 -0.80 -2.98
CA TYR A 48 -4.38 -0.59 -3.30
C TYR A 48 -3.60 -1.87 -3.53
N PHE A 49 -4.02 -2.99 -2.94
CA PHE A 49 -3.30 -4.26 -3.02
C PHE A 49 -3.92 -5.16 -4.08
N GLU A 50 -5.23 -5.36 -4.02
CA GLU A 50 -5.99 -6.05 -5.07
C GLU A 50 -6.22 -5.17 -6.31
N ASN A 51 -5.74 -3.92 -6.28
CA ASN A 51 -5.88 -2.91 -7.33
C ASN A 51 -7.34 -2.72 -7.82
N MET A 52 -8.33 -2.95 -6.96
CA MET A 52 -9.74 -2.82 -7.32
C MET A 52 -10.12 -1.35 -7.50
N SER A 53 -11.03 -1.08 -8.43
CA SER A 53 -11.72 0.21 -8.52
C SER A 53 -12.61 0.44 -7.29
N LEU A 54 -12.95 1.71 -7.02
CA LEU A 54 -13.86 2.02 -5.91
C LEU A 54 -15.23 1.34 -6.06
N THR A 55 -15.71 1.17 -7.29
CA THR A 55 -16.97 0.48 -7.58
C THR A 55 -16.90 -1.00 -7.21
N GLU A 56 -15.78 -1.67 -7.51
CA GLU A 56 -15.55 -3.06 -7.10
C GLU A 56 -15.44 -3.20 -5.58
N VAL A 57 -14.73 -2.30 -4.91
CA VAL A 57 -14.64 -2.29 -3.43
C VAL A 57 -16.03 -2.14 -2.79
N VAL A 58 -16.84 -1.21 -3.32
CA VAL A 58 -18.24 -1.00 -2.90
C VAL A 58 -19.05 -2.28 -3.04
N TRP A 59 -18.90 -2.97 -4.17
CA TRP A 59 -19.60 -4.21 -4.46
C TRP A 59 -19.18 -5.35 -3.53
N VAL A 60 -17.86 -5.58 -3.37
CA VAL A 60 -17.30 -6.63 -2.51
C VAL A 60 -17.70 -6.43 -1.05
N LEU A 61 -17.60 -5.20 -0.54
CA LEU A 61 -17.88 -4.90 0.86
C LEU A 61 -19.38 -4.66 1.14
N LYS A 62 -20.22 -4.64 0.10
CA LYS A 62 -21.66 -4.31 0.19
C LYS A 62 -21.89 -3.00 0.96
N LEU A 63 -21.04 -2.01 0.74
CA LEU A 63 -21.11 -0.68 1.36
C LEU A 63 -21.62 0.35 0.35
N GLY A 64 -22.29 1.40 0.80
CA GLY A 64 -22.65 2.53 -0.08
C GLY A 64 -21.40 3.25 -0.62
N TYR A 65 -21.49 3.79 -1.84
CA TYR A 65 -20.37 4.49 -2.49
C TYR A 65 -19.82 5.64 -1.66
N VAL A 66 -20.70 6.54 -1.18
CA VAL A 66 -20.33 7.69 -0.34
C VAL A 66 -19.60 7.23 0.93
N ARG A 67 -20.08 6.16 1.56
CA ARG A 67 -19.48 5.60 2.77
C ARG A 67 -18.09 5.03 2.50
N THR A 68 -17.92 4.34 1.36
CA THR A 68 -16.63 3.78 0.95
C THR A 68 -15.61 4.88 0.69
N VAL A 69 -15.99 5.93 -0.04
CA VAL A 69 -15.15 7.10 -0.28
C VAL A 69 -14.77 7.80 1.03
N TRP A 70 -15.73 8.02 1.92
CA TRP A 70 -15.47 8.62 3.23
C TRP A 70 -14.49 7.78 4.07
N CYS A 71 -14.70 6.47 4.13
CA CYS A 71 -13.81 5.57 4.84
C CYS A 71 -12.39 5.57 4.25
N LEU A 72 -12.26 5.54 2.92
CA LEU A 72 -10.97 5.63 2.23
C LEU A 72 -10.25 6.94 2.55
N MET A 73 -10.93 8.09 2.40
CA MET A 73 -10.37 9.39 2.72
C MET A 73 -9.93 9.48 4.18
N SER A 74 -10.77 9.03 5.11
CA SER A 74 -10.46 9.01 6.54
C SER A 74 -9.24 8.14 6.84
N ALA A 75 -9.12 6.97 6.19
CA ALA A 75 -7.97 6.09 6.35
C ALA A 75 -6.68 6.76 5.84
N VAL A 76 -6.72 7.33 4.64
CA VAL A 76 -5.59 8.03 4.03
C VAL A 76 -5.12 9.20 4.89
N LEU A 77 -6.05 10.01 5.42
CA LEU A 77 -5.72 11.13 6.31
C LEU A 77 -5.09 10.66 7.62
N LYS A 78 -5.60 9.58 8.22
CA LYS A 78 -5.00 8.98 9.42
C LYS A 78 -3.58 8.49 9.15
N VAL A 79 -3.37 7.73 8.08
CA VAL A 79 -2.04 7.23 7.69
C VAL A 79 -1.07 8.40 7.49
N LYS A 80 -1.47 9.43 6.73
CA LYS A 80 -0.64 10.64 6.52
C LYS A 80 -0.31 11.33 7.83
N LYS A 81 -1.29 11.48 8.73
CA LYS A 81 -1.07 12.09 10.05
C LYS A 81 -0.05 11.29 10.87
N LEU A 82 -0.18 9.97 10.89
CA LEU A 82 0.75 9.10 11.63
C LEU A 82 2.17 9.15 11.05
N LEU A 83 2.30 9.19 9.72
CA LEU A 83 3.59 9.39 9.05
C LEU A 83 4.25 10.71 9.47
N ILE A 84 3.50 11.81 9.49
CA ILE A 84 4.03 13.14 9.88
C ILE A 84 4.47 13.14 11.35
N ILE A 85 3.65 12.59 12.25
CA ILE A 85 3.95 12.56 13.69
C ILE A 85 5.22 11.74 13.99
N ASN A 86 5.48 10.69 13.22
CA ASN A 86 6.64 9.82 13.40
C ASN A 86 7.88 10.26 12.58
N GLY A 87 7.89 11.50 12.09
CA GLY A 87 9.09 12.10 11.50
C GLY A 87 9.33 11.78 10.02
N HIS A 88 8.37 11.18 9.33
CA HIS A 88 8.45 10.98 7.88
C HIS A 88 8.17 12.31 7.17
N LYS A 89 9.24 13.00 6.74
CA LYS A 89 9.25 14.40 6.27
C LYS A 89 8.45 14.66 4.99
N THR A 90 8.06 13.62 4.28
CA THR A 90 7.20 13.70 3.10
C THR A 90 5.97 12.86 3.37
N PRO A 91 4.73 13.31 3.09
CA PRO A 91 3.51 12.52 3.29
C PRO A 91 3.42 11.41 2.22
N THR A 92 4.36 10.46 2.21
CA THR A 92 4.44 9.40 1.22
C THR A 92 3.60 8.22 1.65
N LEU A 93 2.28 8.42 1.61
CA LEU A 93 1.31 7.31 1.54
C LEU A 93 1.80 6.25 0.56
N LYS A 94 2.46 6.64 -0.54
CA LYS A 94 3.15 5.77 -1.49
C LYS A 94 4.18 4.83 -0.81
N SER A 95 5.18 5.36 -0.10
CA SER A 95 6.18 4.56 0.62
C SER A 95 5.55 3.62 1.65
N PHE A 96 4.50 4.10 2.33
CA PHE A 96 3.74 3.27 3.26
C PHE A 96 3.04 2.10 2.56
N LEU A 97 2.38 2.37 1.42
CA LEU A 97 1.71 1.34 0.63
C LEU A 97 2.70 0.32 0.06
N ILE A 98 3.89 0.76 -0.37
CA ILE A 98 4.96 -0.13 -0.84
C ILE A 98 5.44 -1.04 0.30
N SER A 99 5.77 -0.47 1.46
CA SER A 99 6.28 -1.24 2.63
C SER A 99 5.21 -2.19 3.16
N PHE A 100 3.95 -1.76 3.19
CA PHE A 100 2.84 -2.63 3.56
C PHE A 100 2.62 -3.74 2.54
N GLY A 101 2.80 -3.48 1.24
CA GLY A 101 2.70 -4.50 0.18
C GLY A 101 3.75 -5.60 0.28
N GLN A 102 4.98 -5.21 0.57
CA GLN A 102 6.09 -6.14 0.82
C GLN A 102 5.80 -7.09 1.99
N LEU A 103 5.12 -6.62 3.02
CA LEU A 103 4.74 -7.44 4.20
C LEU A 103 3.57 -8.39 3.94
N THR A 104 2.71 -8.08 2.97
CA THR A 104 1.52 -8.88 2.67
C THR A 104 1.74 -10.00 1.65
N GLU A 105 2.98 -10.18 1.16
CA GLU A 105 3.34 -11.17 0.11
C GLU A 105 2.38 -11.14 -1.09
N ILE A 106 2.23 -9.96 -1.70
CA ILE A 106 1.75 -9.79 -3.09
C ILE A 106 2.97 -9.56 -3.98
#